data_AF-A0A7S0Q9E8-F1
#
_entry.id   AF-A0A7S0Q9E8-F1
#
_cell.length_a   1.000
_cell.length_b   1.000
_cell.length_c   1.000
_cell.angle_alpha   90.00
_cell.angle_beta   90.00
_cell.angle_gamma   90.00
#
_symmetry.space_group_name_H-M   'P 1'
#
loop_
_entity.id
_entity.type
_entity.pdbx_description
1 polymer ?
#
loop_
_entity_poly.entity_id
_entity_poly.type
_entity_poly.pdbx_seq_one_letter_code
_entity_poly.pdbx_strand_id
1 'polypeptide(L)'
;MAPPPRYQLIKGDKYNITLGVLVASILAACKEVPGLPRLLQWQLNAYTNWNITFLWLRLVLRQDQWDPFLAVNSVGIFSGFRTAMCQGIDDNMRLKLKSLGVNLPRPVFLGLDHMLHTLPPMLLLTKLIRKRERIPMMNAVYSLVLSTWFSFRQSAKLDASGIYVPHPWLRTWISIIVCVFGTPLLVDACISKNRRRALVLLIAMVVPYLTARLDPKLRKKYHFEFQLQRLKETSEEQEDAMHRTMSAAAFVRS
;
A
#
# COMPACT_ATOMS: atom_id res chain seq x y z
N MET A 1 3.02 17.80 -29.60
CA MET A 1 2.79 18.15 -28.18
C MET A 1 1.54 17.42 -27.72
N ALA A 2 1.53 16.80 -26.53
CA ALA A 2 0.30 16.24 -25.98
C ALA A 2 -0.70 17.38 -25.69
N PRO A 3 -2.01 17.18 -25.93
CA PRO A 3 -3.00 18.18 -25.59
C PRO A 3 -2.94 18.51 -24.08
N PRO A 4 -3.24 19.76 -23.68
CA PRO A 4 -3.23 20.13 -22.27
C PRO A 4 -4.24 19.27 -21.48
N PRO A 5 -3.98 18.99 -20.20
CA PRO A 5 -4.90 18.21 -19.38
C PRO A 5 -6.28 18.86 -19.38
N ARG A 6 -7.35 18.07 -19.54
CA ARG A 6 -8.73 18.59 -19.58
C ARG A 6 -9.14 19.29 -18.28
N TYR A 7 -8.46 18.98 -17.18
CA TYR A 7 -8.67 19.58 -15.88
C TYR A 7 -7.31 19.85 -15.24
N GLN A 8 -7.00 21.11 -14.95
CA GLN A 8 -5.84 21.57 -14.18
C GLN A 8 -6.34 22.44 -13.04
N LEU A 9 -5.93 22.12 -11.81
CA LEU A 9 -6.32 22.91 -10.63
C LEU A 9 -5.52 24.21 -10.54
N ILE A 10 -4.24 24.16 -10.93
CA ILE A 10 -3.34 25.32 -10.98
C ILE A 10 -2.86 25.49 -12.41
N LYS A 11 -3.06 26.69 -12.96
CA LYS A 11 -2.56 27.07 -14.29
C LYS A 11 -1.03 27.08 -14.23
N GLY A 12 -0.39 26.22 -15.03
CA GLY A 12 1.07 26.05 -15.04
C GLY A 12 1.57 24.76 -14.39
N ASP A 13 0.72 24.01 -13.67
CA ASP A 13 1.05 22.67 -13.22
C ASP A 13 0.95 21.68 -14.39
N LYS A 14 2.07 21.56 -15.13
CA LYS A 14 2.21 20.71 -16.32
C LYS A 14 1.81 19.26 -16.06
N TYR A 15 1.98 18.76 -14.83
CA TYR A 15 1.72 17.37 -14.46
C TYR A 15 0.46 17.20 -13.60
N ASN A 16 -0.20 18.30 -13.22
CA ASN A 16 -1.33 18.32 -12.29
C ASN A 16 -1.03 17.57 -10.97
N ILE A 17 0.22 17.70 -10.49
CA ILE A 17 0.71 17.09 -9.23
C ILE A 17 -0.06 17.65 -8.04
N THR A 18 -0.46 18.92 -8.06
CA THR A 18 -1.21 19.54 -6.96
C THR A 18 -2.55 18.85 -6.72
N LEU A 19 -3.29 18.51 -7.78
CA LEU A 19 -4.51 17.72 -7.64
C LEU A 19 -4.23 16.34 -7.05
N GLY A 20 -3.14 15.69 -7.48
CA GLY A 20 -2.70 14.42 -6.91
C GLY A 20 -2.42 14.50 -5.41
N VAL A 21 -1.69 15.53 -4.97
CA VAL A 21 -1.39 15.78 -3.56
C VAL A 21 -2.68 16.10 -2.77
N LEU A 22 -3.59 16.92 -3.30
CA LEU A 22 -4.88 17.21 -2.67
C LEU A 22 -5.70 15.95 -2.44
N VAL A 23 -5.78 15.08 -3.44
CA VAL A 23 -6.47 13.79 -3.32
C VAL A 23 -5.82 12.92 -2.25
N ALA A 24 -4.48 12.84 -2.20
CA ALA A 24 -3.77 12.07 -1.18
C ALA A 24 -4.06 12.60 0.23
N SER A 25 -4.03 13.92 0.40
CA SER A 25 -4.32 14.60 1.66
C SER A 25 -5.77 14.40 2.10
N ILE A 26 -6.73 14.50 1.18
CA ILE A 26 -8.16 14.26 1.46
C ILE A 26 -8.37 12.82 1.89
N LEU A 27 -7.86 11.83 1.14
CA LEU A 27 -7.97 10.42 1.51
C LEU A 27 -7.33 10.14 2.88
N ALA A 28 -6.19 10.78 3.15
CA ALA A 28 -5.50 10.69 4.44
C ALA A 28 -6.22 11.39 5.60
N ALA A 29 -7.13 12.34 5.32
CA ALA A 29 -7.95 13.04 6.31
C ALA A 29 -9.33 12.38 6.49
N CYS A 30 -9.91 11.80 5.44
CA CYS A 30 -11.22 11.14 5.48
C CYS A 30 -11.30 9.98 6.48
N LYS A 31 -10.16 9.40 6.87
CA LYS A 31 -10.11 8.37 7.92
C LYS A 31 -10.53 8.87 9.30
N GLU A 32 -10.46 10.18 9.54
CA GLU A 32 -10.73 10.80 10.85
C GLU A 32 -12.17 11.31 10.98
N VAL A 33 -13.04 11.02 10.01
CA VAL A 33 -14.44 11.48 10.02
C VAL A 33 -15.24 10.73 11.11
N PRO A 34 -15.80 11.45 12.11
CA PRO A 34 -16.61 10.85 13.15
C PRO A 34 -17.86 10.17 12.59
N GLY A 35 -18.22 8.99 13.11
CA GLY A 35 -19.47 8.30 12.75
C GLY A 35 -19.40 7.41 11.50
N LEU A 36 -18.24 7.28 10.83
CA LEU A 36 -18.09 6.32 9.75
C LEU A 36 -18.17 4.87 10.26
N PRO A 37 -18.83 3.95 9.53
CA PRO A 37 -18.81 2.53 9.85
C PRO A 37 -17.37 2.00 9.90
N ARG A 38 -17.07 1.12 10.87
CA ARG A 38 -15.71 0.54 11.07
C ARG A 38 -15.12 -0.06 9.79
N LEU A 39 -15.95 -0.70 8.96
CA LEU A 39 -15.52 -1.25 7.67
C LEU A 39 -15.10 -0.15 6.67
N LEU A 40 -15.78 1.00 6.66
CA LEU A 40 -15.40 2.13 5.80
C LEU A 40 -14.12 2.80 6.30
N GLN A 41 -13.99 3.04 7.60
CA GLN A 41 -12.75 3.53 8.21
C GLN A 41 -11.57 2.59 7.88
N TRP A 42 -11.83 1.28 7.91
CA TRP A 42 -10.86 0.25 7.54
C TRP A 42 -10.40 0.38 6.08
N GLN A 43 -11.34 0.52 5.14
CA GLN A 43 -10.99 0.71 3.73
C GLN A 43 -10.22 2.03 3.51
N LEU A 44 -10.53 3.08 4.28
CA LEU A 44 -9.84 4.36 4.20
C LEU A 44 -8.44 4.35 4.85
N ASN A 45 -8.09 3.32 5.63
CA ASN A 45 -6.78 3.17 6.27
C ASN A 45 -5.77 2.35 5.44
N ALA A 46 -6.23 1.68 4.38
CA ALA A 46 -5.39 0.85 3.52
C ALA A 46 -4.81 1.67 2.36
N TYR A 47 -3.48 1.81 2.31
CA TYR A 47 -2.77 2.49 1.21
C TYR A 47 -3.07 1.86 -0.17
N THR A 48 -3.39 0.57 -0.21
CA THR A 48 -3.82 -0.14 -1.42
C THR A 48 -5.09 0.47 -2.01
N ASN A 49 -6.05 0.83 -1.17
CA ASN A 49 -7.28 1.47 -1.61
C ASN A 49 -7.02 2.89 -2.10
N TRP A 50 -6.09 3.61 -1.47
CA TRP A 50 -5.71 4.93 -1.97
C TRP A 50 -5.10 4.83 -3.37
N ASN A 51 -4.21 3.86 -3.61
CA ASN A 51 -3.65 3.62 -4.94
C ASN A 51 -4.73 3.30 -5.99
N ILE A 52 -5.73 2.49 -5.63
CA ILE A 52 -6.86 2.18 -6.50
C ILE A 52 -7.71 3.41 -6.77
N THR A 53 -8.01 4.21 -5.74
CA THR A 53 -8.72 5.48 -5.90
C THR A 53 -7.96 6.43 -6.82
N PHE A 54 -6.65 6.53 -6.69
CA PHE A 54 -5.80 7.31 -7.59
C PHE A 54 -5.89 6.83 -9.03
N LEU A 55 -5.90 5.52 -9.26
CA LEU A 55 -6.07 4.94 -10.60
C LEU A 55 -7.44 5.22 -11.19
N TRP A 56 -8.50 5.11 -10.38
CA TRP A 56 -9.86 5.46 -10.78
C TRP A 56 -10.00 6.94 -11.12
N LEU A 57 -9.50 7.83 -10.27
CA LEU A 57 -9.52 9.28 -10.52
C LEU A 57 -8.74 9.63 -11.78
N ARG A 58 -7.59 8.99 -12.00
CA ARG A 58 -6.82 9.12 -13.24
C ARG A 58 -7.64 8.72 -14.47
N LEU A 59 -8.46 7.67 -14.39
CA LEU A 59 -9.32 7.24 -15.50
C LEU A 59 -10.47 8.22 -15.73
N VAL A 60 -11.20 8.56 -14.67
CA VAL A 60 -12.38 9.44 -14.72
C VAL A 60 -12.01 10.85 -15.18
N LEU A 61 -10.94 11.42 -14.62
CA LEU A 61 -10.47 12.78 -14.91
C LEU A 61 -9.53 12.83 -16.13
N ARG A 62 -9.29 11.68 -16.78
CA ARG A 62 -8.41 11.53 -17.96
C ARG A 62 -7.01 12.13 -17.75
N GLN A 63 -6.41 11.88 -16.59
CA GLN A 63 -5.10 12.41 -16.20
C GLN A 63 -3.99 11.45 -16.63
N ASP A 64 -3.82 11.23 -17.94
CA ASP A 64 -2.82 10.30 -18.49
C ASP A 64 -1.38 10.63 -18.02
N GLN A 65 -1.09 11.90 -17.75
CA GLN A 65 0.22 12.34 -17.28
C GLN A 65 0.58 11.86 -15.86
N TRP A 66 -0.37 11.28 -15.12
CA TRP A 66 -0.10 10.63 -13.83
C TRP A 66 0.47 9.22 -13.98
N ASP A 67 0.40 8.61 -15.17
CA ASP A 67 0.80 7.22 -15.39
C ASP A 67 2.24 6.92 -14.92
N PRO A 68 3.25 7.78 -15.18
CA PRO A 68 4.61 7.55 -14.67
C PRO A 68 4.69 7.50 -13.14
N PHE A 69 3.99 8.39 -12.45
CA PHE A 69 3.93 8.42 -10.99
C PHE A 69 3.20 7.19 -10.43
N LEU A 70 2.01 6.90 -10.97
CA LEU A 70 1.18 5.78 -10.53
C LEU A 70 1.86 4.44 -10.79
N ALA A 71 2.66 4.32 -11.86
CA ALA A 71 3.43 3.13 -12.14
C ALA A 71 4.47 2.87 -11.03
N VAL A 72 5.26 3.89 -10.68
CA VAL A 72 6.29 3.76 -9.63
C VAL A 72 5.65 3.48 -8.28
N ASN A 73 4.57 4.20 -7.93
CA ASN A 73 3.85 4.00 -6.69
C ASN A 73 3.25 2.60 -6.58
N SER A 74 2.62 2.13 -7.67
CA SER A 74 2.04 0.78 -7.71
C SER A 74 3.12 -0.31 -7.61
N VAL A 75 4.31 -0.10 -8.19
CA VAL A 75 5.44 -1.03 -8.05
C VAL A 75 5.96 -1.06 -6.62
N GLY A 76 6.09 0.10 -5.95
CA GLY A 76 6.49 0.16 -4.55
C GLY A 76 5.51 -0.58 -3.63
N ILE A 77 4.21 -0.36 -3.83
CA ILE A 77 3.15 -1.07 -3.12
C ILE A 77 3.23 -2.58 -3.35
N PHE A 78 3.36 -3.01 -4.60
CA PHE A 78 3.52 -4.41 -4.97
C PHE A 78 4.72 -5.06 -4.29
N SER A 79 5.91 -4.46 -4.43
CA SER A 79 7.15 -5.04 -3.91
C SER A 79 7.17 -5.06 -2.39
N GLY A 80 6.67 -3.99 -1.76
CA GLY A 80 6.47 -3.90 -0.32
C GLY A 80 5.53 -5.00 0.17
N PHE A 81 4.32 -5.11 -0.39
CA PHE A 81 3.34 -6.10 0.04
C PHE A 81 3.83 -7.55 -0.14
N ARG A 82 4.42 -7.89 -1.29
CA ARG A 82 4.96 -9.23 -1.54
C ARG A 82 6.11 -9.59 -0.60
N THR A 83 6.92 -8.61 -0.22
CA THR A 83 8.02 -8.80 0.74
C THR A 83 7.48 -8.93 2.17
N ALA A 84 6.53 -8.09 2.56
CA ALA A 84 5.92 -8.09 3.88
C ALA A 84 5.12 -9.38 4.15
N MET A 85 4.37 -9.86 3.15
CA MET A 85 3.48 -11.01 3.26
C MET A 85 4.14 -12.32 2.80
N CYS A 86 5.46 -12.34 2.62
CA CYS A 86 6.16 -13.56 2.24
C CYS A 86 6.03 -14.65 3.33
N GLN A 87 6.44 -15.88 3.00
CA GLN A 87 6.51 -16.97 3.98
C GLN A 87 5.19 -17.34 4.70
N GLY A 88 4.03 -17.04 4.11
CA GLY A 88 2.73 -17.38 4.70
C GLY A 88 2.19 -16.33 5.67
N ILE A 89 2.81 -15.16 5.76
CA ILE A 89 2.33 -14.04 6.60
C ILE A 89 1.00 -13.48 6.05
N ASP A 90 0.69 -13.73 4.77
CA ASP A 90 -0.63 -13.48 4.18
C ASP A 90 -1.78 -14.20 4.91
N ASP A 91 -1.52 -15.38 5.50
CA ASP A 91 -2.51 -16.07 6.31
C ASP A 91 -2.85 -15.29 7.60
N ASN A 92 -1.89 -14.56 8.19
CA ASN A 92 -2.17 -13.69 9.34
C ASN A 92 -3.11 -12.54 8.95
N MET A 93 -2.92 -11.96 7.76
CA MET A 93 -3.83 -10.94 7.22
C MET A 93 -5.24 -11.49 7.01
N ARG A 94 -5.37 -12.70 6.44
CA ARG A 94 -6.67 -13.36 6.29
C ARG A 94 -7.35 -13.64 7.64
N LEU A 95 -6.58 -14.04 8.66
CA LEU A 95 -7.10 -14.23 10.02
C LEU A 95 -7.55 -12.92 10.66
N LYS A 96 -6.83 -11.82 10.45
CA LYS A 96 -7.23 -10.47 10.91
C LYS A 96 -8.50 -9.99 10.20
N LEU A 97 -8.64 -10.24 8.90
CA LEU A 97 -9.90 -9.97 8.18
C LEU A 97 -11.07 -10.74 8.77
N LYS A 98 -10.85 -12.03 9.11
CA LYS A 98 -11.87 -12.86 9.74
C LYS A 98 -12.30 -12.32 11.10
N SER A 99 -11.37 -11.84 11.93
CA SER A 99 -11.73 -11.21 13.23
C SER A 99 -12.51 -9.90 13.07
N LEU A 100 -12.42 -9.25 11.91
CA LEU A 100 -13.20 -8.07 11.55
C LEU A 100 -14.55 -8.41 10.89
N GLY A 101 -14.94 -9.69 10.87
CA GLY A 101 -16.21 -10.15 10.28
C GLY A 101 -16.14 -10.46 8.79
N VAL A 102 -14.96 -10.39 8.17
CA VAL A 102 -14.78 -10.67 6.73
C VAL A 102 -14.16 -12.05 6.54
N ASN A 103 -14.99 -13.04 6.25
CA ASN A 103 -14.53 -14.41 6.00
C ASN A 103 -14.30 -14.68 4.51
N LEU A 104 -13.04 -14.60 4.06
CA LEU A 104 -12.66 -14.89 2.68
C LEU A 104 -11.99 -16.27 2.56
N PRO A 105 -12.48 -17.15 1.67
CA PRO A 105 -11.76 -18.36 1.28
C PRO A 105 -10.36 -18.01 0.73
N ARG A 106 -9.36 -18.86 0.99
CA ARG A 106 -7.97 -18.61 0.57
C ARG A 106 -7.82 -18.29 -0.93
N PRO A 107 -8.48 -19.01 -1.87
CA PRO A 107 -8.38 -18.68 -3.30
C PRO A 107 -8.91 -17.28 -3.62
N VAL A 108 -10.01 -16.87 -2.98
CA VAL A 108 -10.63 -15.54 -3.18
C VAL A 108 -9.70 -14.45 -2.65
N PHE A 109 -9.15 -14.65 -1.45
CA PHE A 109 -8.18 -13.71 -0.88
C PHE A 109 -6.96 -13.52 -1.79
N LEU A 110 -6.37 -14.61 -2.31
CA LEU A 110 -5.24 -14.54 -3.23
C LEU A 110 -5.60 -13.86 -4.56
N GLY A 111 -6.78 -14.17 -5.10
CA GLY A 111 -7.28 -13.54 -6.33
C GLY A 111 -7.41 -12.02 -6.17
N LEU A 112 -8.08 -11.58 -5.10
CA LEU A 112 -8.20 -10.16 -4.77
C LEU A 112 -6.84 -9.52 -4.55
N ASP A 113 -5.95 -10.15 -3.80
CA ASP A 113 -4.60 -9.64 -3.59
C ASP A 113 -3.83 -9.41 -4.90
N HIS A 114 -3.89 -10.34 -5.85
CA HIS A 114 -3.29 -10.15 -7.18
C HIS A 114 -3.96 -9.02 -7.97
N MET A 115 -5.28 -8.89 -7.91
CA MET A 115 -6.00 -7.80 -8.56
C MET A 115 -5.62 -6.42 -8.01
N LEU A 116 -5.41 -6.32 -6.70
CA LEU A 116 -5.17 -5.05 -6.02
C LEU A 116 -3.69 -4.65 -6.02
N HIS A 117 -2.76 -5.61 -5.98
CA HIS A 117 -1.33 -5.32 -5.83
C HIS A 117 -0.51 -5.69 -7.06
N THR A 118 -0.87 -6.72 -7.84
CA THR A 118 -0.04 -7.17 -8.98
C THR A 118 -0.52 -6.59 -10.31
N LEU A 119 -1.83 -6.57 -10.54
CA LEU A 119 -2.39 -6.10 -11.81
C LEU A 119 -2.10 -4.61 -12.09
N PRO A 120 -2.25 -3.67 -11.14
CA PRO A 120 -2.03 -2.25 -11.42
C PRO A 120 -0.65 -1.89 -11.96
N PRO A 121 0.48 -2.29 -11.31
CA PRO A 121 1.79 -1.98 -11.87
C PRO A 121 2.01 -2.67 -13.22
N MET A 122 1.53 -3.90 -13.41
CA MET A 122 1.66 -4.60 -14.69
C MET A 122 0.99 -3.86 -15.85
N LEU A 123 -0.23 -3.37 -15.64
CA LEU A 123 -0.97 -2.61 -16.65
C LEU A 123 -0.29 -1.27 -16.97
N LEU A 124 0.14 -0.53 -15.94
CA LEU A 124 0.79 0.78 -16.11
C LEU A 124 2.15 0.66 -16.78
N LEU A 125 2.99 -0.28 -16.34
CA LEU A 125 4.30 -0.52 -16.96
C LEU A 125 4.15 -0.95 -18.43
N THR A 126 3.23 -1.89 -18.71
CA THR A 126 2.95 -2.31 -20.09
C THR A 126 2.51 -1.13 -20.94
N LYS A 127 1.63 -0.28 -20.42
CA LYS A 127 1.15 0.91 -21.11
C LYS A 127 2.30 1.89 -21.42
N LEU A 128 3.13 2.22 -20.43
CA LEU A 128 4.25 3.14 -20.58
C LEU A 128 5.29 2.62 -21.57
N ILE A 129 5.65 1.34 -21.49
CA ILE A 129 6.61 0.70 -22.41
C ILE A 129 6.07 0.71 -23.84
N ARG A 130 4.78 0.36 -24.05
CA ARG A 130 4.15 0.39 -25.38
C ARG A 130 4.10 1.79 -25.97
N LYS A 131 3.84 2.81 -25.14
CA LYS A 131 3.85 4.22 -25.54
C LYS A 131 5.25 4.82 -25.67
N ARG A 132 6.30 4.09 -25.27
CA ARG A 132 7.68 4.60 -25.13
C ARG A 132 7.77 5.84 -24.23
N GLU A 133 6.93 5.88 -23.22
CA GLU A 133 6.89 6.96 -22.24
C GLU A 133 7.86 6.66 -21.09
N ARG A 134 8.90 7.49 -20.96
CA ARG A 134 9.89 7.36 -19.90
C ARG A 134 9.35 7.93 -18.59
N ILE A 135 9.82 7.37 -17.48
CA ILE A 135 9.47 7.84 -16.14
C ILE A 135 10.58 8.76 -15.63
N PRO A 136 10.29 10.06 -15.35
CA PRO A 136 11.23 10.92 -14.64
C PRO A 136 11.56 10.39 -13.24
N MET A 137 12.84 10.45 -12.84
CA MET A 137 13.28 10.02 -11.49
C MET A 137 12.57 10.77 -10.36
N MET A 138 12.12 12.00 -10.60
CA MET A 138 11.36 12.76 -9.60
C MET A 138 10.07 12.04 -9.16
N ASN A 139 9.44 11.25 -10.04
CA ASN A 139 8.29 10.44 -9.65
C ASN A 139 8.64 9.37 -8.62
N ALA A 140 9.87 8.84 -8.66
CA ALA A 140 10.35 7.91 -7.63
C ALA A 140 10.52 8.61 -6.28
N VAL A 141 11.04 9.84 -6.27
CA VAL A 141 11.14 10.65 -5.05
C VAL A 141 9.75 10.94 -4.48
N TYR A 142 8.80 11.39 -5.30
CA TYR A 142 7.43 11.66 -4.85
C TYR A 142 6.74 10.39 -4.33
N SER A 143 6.91 9.26 -5.02
CA SER A 143 6.34 7.99 -4.57
C SER A 143 6.95 7.53 -3.24
N LEU A 144 8.25 7.74 -3.02
CA LEU A 144 8.89 7.40 -1.75
C LEU A 144 8.40 8.29 -0.62
N VAL A 145 8.32 9.61 -0.84
CA VAL A 145 7.75 10.56 0.15
C VAL A 145 6.33 10.17 0.52
N LEU A 146 5.52 9.82 -0.48
CA LEU A 146 4.14 9.38 -0.27
C LEU A 146 4.10 8.06 0.53
N SER A 147 4.97 7.10 0.23
CA SER A 147 5.08 5.84 0.98
C SER A 147 5.47 6.06 2.44
N THR A 148 6.41 6.99 2.70
CA THR A 148 6.82 7.40 4.05
C THR A 148 5.68 8.06 4.79
N TRP A 149 4.96 8.98 4.13
CA TRP A 149 3.77 9.61 4.69
C TRP A 149 2.71 8.59 5.08
N PHE A 150 2.44 7.61 4.22
CA PHE A 150 1.50 6.52 4.50
C PHE A 150 1.95 5.68 5.69
N SER A 151 3.20 5.26 5.71
CA SER A 151 3.73 4.48 6.83
C SER A 151 3.73 5.26 8.13
N PHE A 152 4.01 6.57 8.12
CA PHE A 152 3.92 7.40 9.31
C PHE A 152 2.48 7.47 9.82
N ARG A 153 1.52 7.74 8.93
CA ARG A 153 0.09 7.81 9.28
C ARG A 153 -0.49 6.47 9.74
N GLN A 154 0.15 5.35 9.41
CA GLN A 154 -0.14 4.03 9.97
C GLN A 154 0.61 3.78 11.31
N SER A 155 1.93 3.94 11.36
CA SER A 155 2.73 3.58 12.55
C SER A 155 2.56 4.53 13.76
N ALA A 156 2.17 5.78 13.57
CA ALA A 156 2.16 6.80 14.63
C ALA A 156 1.01 6.67 15.66
N LYS A 157 0.45 5.47 15.89
CA LYS A 157 -0.65 5.20 16.85
C LYS A 157 -1.93 6.03 16.64
N LEU A 158 -2.11 6.69 15.51
CA LEU A 158 -3.39 7.27 15.10
C LEU A 158 -4.31 6.20 14.46
N ASP A 159 -4.38 5.03 15.11
CA ASP A 159 -5.27 3.89 14.80
C ASP A 159 -4.83 2.91 13.68
N ALA A 160 -3.69 2.23 13.87
CA ALA A 160 -3.30 1.07 13.02
C ALA A 160 -3.40 -0.29 13.71
N SER A 161 -3.78 -0.35 14.99
CA SER A 161 -4.08 -1.62 15.69
C SER A 161 -5.19 -2.40 14.99
N GLY A 162 -6.06 -1.72 14.24
CA GLY A 162 -7.12 -2.35 13.45
C GLY A 162 -6.65 -3.20 12.26
N ILE A 163 -5.49 -2.93 11.64
CA ILE A 163 -5.10 -3.54 10.33
C ILE A 163 -3.64 -4.02 10.31
N TYR A 164 -2.81 -3.57 11.25
CA TYR A 164 -1.40 -3.92 11.25
C TYR A 164 -1.19 -5.42 11.53
N VAL A 165 -0.42 -6.07 10.66
CA VAL A 165 0.09 -7.42 10.85
C VAL A 165 1.61 -7.33 10.95
N PRO A 166 2.24 -7.95 11.97
CA PRO A 166 3.70 -7.99 12.09
C PRO A 166 4.35 -8.59 10.85
N HIS A 167 5.35 -7.91 10.30
CA HIS A 167 6.02 -8.28 9.06
C HIS A 167 7.49 -7.79 9.06
N PRO A 168 8.36 -8.29 8.16
CA PRO A 168 9.76 -7.86 8.08
C PRO A 168 9.90 -6.42 7.55
N TRP A 169 9.70 -5.45 8.44
CA TRP A 169 9.64 -4.03 8.12
C TRP A 169 10.87 -3.52 7.37
N LEU A 170 12.08 -3.83 7.84
CA LEU A 170 13.32 -3.38 7.19
C LEU A 170 13.45 -3.94 5.76
N ARG A 171 13.18 -5.23 5.56
CA ARG A 171 13.26 -5.87 4.23
C ARG A 171 12.19 -5.31 3.29
N THR A 172 11.02 -5.02 3.84
CA THR A 172 9.90 -4.38 3.12
C THR A 172 10.32 -3.01 2.60
N TRP A 173 10.91 -2.17 3.45
CA TRP A 173 11.41 -0.85 3.05
C TRP A 173 12.53 -0.90 2.03
N ILE A 174 13.49 -1.82 2.20
CA ILE A 174 14.54 -2.04 1.21
C ILE A 174 13.91 -2.42 -0.14
N SER A 175 12.90 -3.30 -0.14
CA SER A 175 12.17 -3.69 -1.35
C SER A 175 11.43 -2.51 -2.01
N ILE A 176 10.78 -1.66 -1.21
CA ILE A 176 10.10 -0.45 -1.71
C ILE A 176 11.13 0.47 -2.37
N ILE A 177 12.22 0.83 -1.67
CA ILE A 177 13.24 1.75 -2.17
C ILE A 177 13.86 1.21 -3.47
N VAL A 178 14.34 -0.03 -3.45
CA VAL A 178 14.98 -0.65 -4.63
C VAL A 178 14.03 -0.68 -5.82
N CYS A 179 12.76 -1.05 -5.62
CA CYS A 179 11.82 -1.16 -6.72
C CYS A 179 11.32 0.20 -7.22
N VAL A 180 11.10 1.17 -6.32
CA VAL A 180 10.69 2.54 -6.67
C VAL A 180 11.76 3.22 -7.53
N PHE A 181 13.04 3.14 -7.15
CA PHE A 181 14.13 3.71 -7.96
C PHE A 181 14.54 2.82 -9.14
N GLY A 182 14.33 1.51 -9.06
CA GLY A 182 14.57 0.58 -10.17
C GLY A 182 13.57 0.71 -11.31
N THR A 183 12.32 1.10 -11.01
CA THR A 183 11.22 1.16 -12.00
C THR A 183 11.52 2.09 -13.17
N PRO A 184 11.94 3.37 -12.97
CA PRO A 184 12.30 4.25 -14.09
C PRO A 184 13.39 3.66 -14.98
N LEU A 185 14.42 3.06 -14.37
CA LEU A 185 15.55 2.46 -15.07
C LEU A 185 15.13 1.22 -15.87
N LEU A 186 14.23 0.42 -15.30
CA LEU A 186 13.70 -0.77 -15.94
C LEU A 186 12.86 -0.41 -17.16
N VAL A 187 11.97 0.59 -17.03
CA VAL A 187 11.18 1.09 -18.15
C VAL A 187 12.06 1.65 -19.25
N ASP A 188 13.09 2.45 -18.92
CA ASP A 188 14.05 2.97 -19.90
C ASP A 188 14.81 1.84 -20.62
N ALA A 189 15.26 0.81 -19.90
CA ALA A 189 15.92 -0.35 -20.47
C ALA A 189 14.99 -1.14 -21.41
N CYS A 190 13.73 -1.33 -21.03
CA CYS A 190 12.71 -2.00 -21.85
C CYS A 190 12.41 -1.21 -23.13
N ILE A 191 12.21 0.11 -23.03
CA ILE A 191 11.99 1.00 -24.19
C ILE A 191 13.19 0.97 -25.15
N SER A 192 14.39 1.03 -24.58
CA SER A 192 15.65 1.00 -25.33
C SER A 192 16.05 -0.41 -25.78
N LYS A 193 15.21 -1.42 -25.51
CA LYS A 193 15.43 -2.85 -25.83
C LYS A 193 16.75 -3.42 -25.29
N ASN A 194 17.31 -2.83 -24.24
CA ASN A 194 18.53 -3.32 -23.60
C ASN A 194 18.19 -4.46 -22.63
N ARG A 195 18.10 -5.68 -23.17
CA ARG A 195 17.71 -6.89 -22.42
C ARG A 195 18.63 -7.19 -21.25
N ARG A 196 19.95 -6.98 -21.41
CA ARG A 196 20.94 -7.23 -20.35
C ARG A 196 20.70 -6.30 -19.16
N ARG A 197 20.52 -5.00 -19.41
CA ARG A 197 20.23 -4.01 -18.35
C ARG A 197 18.89 -4.30 -17.68
N ALA A 198 17.86 -4.61 -18.48
CA ALA A 198 16.54 -4.97 -17.94
C ALA A 198 16.63 -6.20 -17.02
N LEU A 199 17.34 -7.25 -17.43
CA LEU A 199 17.53 -8.45 -16.62
C LEU A 199 18.26 -8.16 -15.31
N VAL A 200 19.36 -7.40 -15.34
CA VAL A 200 20.10 -7.01 -14.13
C VAL A 200 19.20 -6.23 -13.16
N LEU A 201 18.39 -5.29 -13.68
CA LEU A 201 17.45 -4.52 -12.86
C LEU A 201 16.37 -5.41 -12.25
N LEU A 202 15.80 -6.34 -13.03
CA LEU A 202 14.81 -7.31 -12.53
C LEU A 202 15.39 -8.17 -11.41
N ILE A 203 16.63 -8.68 -11.58
CA ILE A 203 17.31 -9.45 -10.54
C ILE A 203 17.48 -8.60 -9.28
N ALA A 204 18.02 -7.39 -9.41
CA ALA A 204 18.23 -6.48 -8.29
C ALA A 204 16.92 -6.16 -7.54
N MET A 205 15.83 -5.92 -8.26
CA MET A 205 14.50 -5.66 -7.70
C MET A 205 13.91 -6.87 -6.97
N VAL A 206 14.29 -8.10 -7.34
CA VAL A 206 13.80 -9.34 -6.72
C VAL A 206 14.61 -9.74 -5.49
N VAL A 207 15.87 -9.31 -5.36
CA VAL A 207 16.74 -9.67 -4.22
C VAL A 207 16.10 -9.41 -2.85
N PRO A 208 15.52 -8.23 -2.55
CA PRO A 208 14.91 -7.99 -1.24
C PRO A 208 13.79 -8.97 -0.93
N TYR A 209 12.95 -9.29 -1.92
CA TYR A 209 11.91 -10.31 -1.79
C TYR A 209 12.52 -11.70 -1.52
N LEU A 210 13.56 -12.11 -2.27
CA LEU A 210 14.21 -13.41 -2.06
C LEU A 210 14.85 -13.53 -0.69
N THR A 211 15.51 -12.49 -0.20
CA THR A 211 16.08 -12.50 1.16
C THR A 211 15.02 -12.67 2.25
N ALA A 212 13.80 -12.19 2.01
CA ALA A 212 12.67 -12.46 2.90
C ALA A 212 12.09 -13.87 2.66
N ARG A 213 11.87 -14.24 1.40
CA ARG A 213 11.26 -15.53 1.04
C ARG A 213 12.14 -16.74 1.37
N LEU A 214 13.45 -16.60 1.46
CA LEU A 214 14.37 -17.72 1.73
C LEU A 214 14.80 -17.81 3.20
N ASP A 215 14.34 -16.91 4.07
CA ASP A 215 14.69 -16.95 5.50
C ASP A 215 13.68 -17.79 6.30
N PRO A 216 14.06 -18.98 6.79
CA PRO A 216 13.16 -19.87 7.51
C PRO A 216 12.79 -19.34 8.91
N LYS A 217 13.57 -18.41 9.48
CA LYS A 217 13.32 -17.84 10.81
C LYS A 217 12.18 -16.81 10.78
N LEU A 218 11.93 -16.18 9.63
CA LEU A 218 10.90 -15.16 9.47
C LEU A 218 9.50 -15.68 9.81
N ARG A 219 9.12 -16.84 9.25
CA ARG A 219 7.78 -17.40 9.46
C ARG A 219 7.51 -17.62 10.95
N LYS A 220 8.45 -18.25 11.66
CA LYS A 220 8.32 -18.55 13.09
C LYS A 220 8.21 -17.27 13.92
N LYS A 221 9.08 -16.30 13.64
CA LYS A 221 9.10 -15.00 14.33
C LYS A 221 7.78 -14.25 14.18
N TYR A 222 7.33 -14.02 12.94
CA TYR A 222 6.17 -13.17 12.68
C TYR A 222 4.83 -13.85 12.96
N HIS A 223 4.77 -15.18 12.91
CA HIS A 223 3.61 -15.91 13.42
C HIS A 223 3.47 -15.78 14.94
N PHE A 224 4.59 -15.89 15.67
CA PHE A 224 4.61 -15.67 17.13
C PHE A 224 4.24 -14.23 17.49
N GLU A 225 4.84 -13.23 16.83
CA GLU A 225 4.50 -11.82 17.06
C GLU A 225 3.03 -11.51 16.81
N PHE A 226 2.44 -12.10 15.75
CA PHE A 226 1.01 -11.93 15.47
C PHE A 226 0.13 -12.56 16.55
N GLN A 227 0.47 -13.75 17.05
CA GLN A 227 -0.26 -14.36 18.16
C GLN A 227 -0.16 -13.53 19.44
N LEU A 228 1.04 -13.02 19.75
CA LEU A 228 1.26 -12.14 20.90
C LEU A 228 0.43 -10.86 20.80
N GLN A 229 0.36 -10.25 19.61
CA GLN A 229 -0.48 -9.08 19.37
C GLN A 229 -1.96 -9.39 19.58
N ARG A 230 -2.47 -10.51 19.06
CA ARG A 230 -3.87 -10.93 19.26
C ARG A 230 -4.23 -11.13 20.73
N LEU A 231 -3.32 -11.70 21.52
CA LEU A 231 -3.52 -11.89 22.96
C LEU A 231 -3.63 -10.55 23.70
N LYS A 232 -2.77 -9.57 23.35
CA LYS A 232 -2.83 -8.21 23.91
C LYS A 232 -4.13 -7.50 23.55
N GLU A 233 -4.53 -7.53 22.28
CA GLU A 233 -5.80 -6.93 21.81
C GLU A 233 -7.01 -7.53 22.56
N THR A 234 -7.01 -8.84 22.81
CA THR A 234 -8.10 -9.51 23.57
C THR A 234 -8.12 -9.08 25.04
N SER A 235 -6.95 -8.91 25.67
CA SER A 235 -6.83 -8.46 27.05
C SER A 235 -7.31 -7.01 27.22
N GLU A 236 -6.91 -6.12 26.30
CA GLU A 236 -7.33 -4.72 26.29
C GLU A 236 -8.85 -4.59 26.08
N GLU A 237 -9.45 -5.36 25.17
CA GLU A 237 -10.91 -5.37 24.97
C GLU A 237 -11.68 -5.86 26.22
N GLN A 238 -11.13 -6.83 26.96
CA GLN A 238 -11.72 -7.32 28.20
C GLN A 238 -11.64 -6.29 29.33
N GLU A 239 -10.50 -5.61 29.49
CA GLU A 239 -10.34 -4.52 30.45
C GLU A 239 -11.27 -3.34 30.14
N ASP A 240 -11.38 -2.95 28.86
CA ASP A 240 -12.27 -1.89 28.38
C ASP A 240 -13.74 -2.22 28.64
N ALA A 241 -14.16 -3.47 28.37
CA ALA A 241 -15.53 -3.93 28.61
C ALA A 241 -15.86 -3.94 30.11
N MET A 242 -14.90 -4.39 30.94
CA MET A 242 -15.04 -4.37 32.40
C MET A 242 -15.17 -2.93 32.92
N HIS A 243 -14.32 -2.01 32.46
CA HIS A 243 -14.40 -0.60 32.81
C HIS A 243 -15.73 0.04 32.42
N ARG A 244 -16.23 -0.20 31.20
CA ARG A 244 -17.54 0.32 30.76
C ARG A 244 -18.69 -0.23 31.60
N THR A 245 -18.62 -1.51 31.97
CA THR A 245 -19.64 -2.15 32.82
C THR A 245 -19.62 -1.57 34.23
N MET A 246 -18.43 -1.32 34.80
CA MET A 246 -18.29 -0.69 36.11
C MET A 246 -18.73 0.78 36.11
N SER A 247 -18.40 1.55 35.07
CA SER A 247 -18.85 2.95 34.92
C SER A 247 -20.36 3.04 34.71
N ALA A 248 -20.96 2.14 33.93
CA ALA A 248 -22.41 2.07 33.77
C ALA A 248 -23.12 1.68 35.08
N ALA A 249 -22.56 0.72 35.83
CA ALA A 249 -23.10 0.32 37.14
C ALA A 249 -22.97 1.44 38.19
N ALA A 250 -21.93 2.27 38.13
CA ALA A 250 -21.77 3.44 38.99
C ALA A 250 -22.79 4.55 38.66
N PHE A 251 -23.09 4.78 37.36
CA PHE A 251 -24.08 5.76 36.91
C PHE A 251 -25.53 5.38 37.27
N VAL A 252 -25.85 4.09 37.33
CA VAL A 252 -27.19 3.61 37.75
C VAL A 252 -27.40 3.72 39.27
N ARG A 253 -26.34 3.88 40.05
CA ARG A 253 -26.38 4.00 41.53
C ARG A 253 -26.36 5.45 42.04
N SER A 254 -26.23 6.44 41.16
CA SER A 254 -26.30 7.88 41.46
C SER A 254 -27.64 8.47 41.04
#